data_AF-A0A0D6QRG0-F1
#
_entry.id   AF-A0A0D6QRG0-F1
#
_cell.length_a   1.000
_cell.length_b   1.000
_cell.length_c   1.000
_cell.angle_alpha   90.00
_cell.angle_beta   90.00
_cell.angle_gamma   90.00
#
_symmetry.space_group_name_H-M   'P 1'
#
loop_
_entity.id
_entity.type
_entity.pdbx_description
1 polymer ?
#
loop_
_entity_poly.entity_id
_entity_poly.type
_entity_poly.pdbx_seq_one_letter_code
_entity_poly.pdbx_strand_id
1 'polypeptide(L)'
;MMRAQSLLILRLTILLIHSSAESRCVSESNKYVKSAYWPSHTVSYMPPSSINAALYTHIIYGFADLNDQTFEVNVSSNDQNIIKEFTPTVLKKNPCVKTLISIDGGGSNSIAFALMVSNAYRRKVFIKSAIALARRHGFHGLDLDWEFPQNTTEMDNFGTLFSEWRHNIEVEATSSGRPPLLLTAAVYFAQRFFLWGKLRAYPTSSIVRNLDWVNVMCYDYHGKWDTSSTGAHSALYDPTSNISTSYGIESWLESGLPPQKVVMGMPLYGRSWILKSRNETVIGAPAVAAGPKQNLSNETGVMFSEIEDFIREKNATEVFDKVTVSAYSYAGDVGWLRQRRISCRKDPVR
;
A
#
# COMPACT_ATOMS: atom_id res chain seq x y z
N MET A 1 11.53 40.59 43.13
CA MET A 1 12.24 39.78 42.12
C MET A 1 12.04 38.30 42.42
N MET A 2 10.94 37.65 41.99
CA MET A 2 10.76 36.19 42.09
C MET A 2 9.47 35.74 41.38
N ARG A 3 9.31 36.02 40.07
CA ARG A 3 8.21 35.43 39.26
C ARG A 3 8.57 35.08 37.80
N ALA A 4 9.83 35.24 37.39
CA ALA A 4 10.25 35.00 35.99
C ALA A 4 10.98 33.66 35.76
N GLN A 5 11.35 32.90 36.80
CA GLN A 5 12.16 31.67 36.64
C GLN A 5 11.32 30.40 36.44
N SER A 6 10.07 30.35 36.89
CA SER A 6 9.24 29.13 36.80
C SER A 6 8.70 28.83 35.40
N LEU A 7 8.49 29.84 34.53
CA LEU A 7 8.04 29.61 33.15
C LEU A 7 9.16 29.13 32.22
N LEU A 8 10.42 29.50 32.50
CA LEU A 8 11.57 29.12 31.68
C LEU A 8 11.94 27.65 31.89
N ILE A 9 11.84 27.16 33.13
CA ILE A 9 12.12 25.76 33.50
C ILE A 9 11.07 24.81 32.90
N LEU A 10 9.79 25.22 32.85
CA LEU A 10 8.72 24.43 32.24
C LEU A 10 8.85 24.33 30.71
N ARG A 11 9.31 25.40 30.04
CA ARG A 11 9.62 25.37 28.60
C ARG A 11 10.86 24.53 28.27
N LEU A 12 11.91 24.58 29.10
CA LEU A 12 13.09 23.73 28.92
C LEU A 12 12.78 22.24 29.12
N THR A 13 11.95 21.89 30.10
CA THR A 13 11.56 20.48 30.34
C THR A 13 10.70 19.92 29.21
N ILE A 14 9.79 20.70 28.63
CA ILE A 14 9.00 20.26 27.45
C ILE A 14 9.88 20.04 26.21
N LEU A 15 10.90 20.89 25.99
CA LEU A 15 11.87 20.71 24.91
C LEU A 15 12.77 19.48 25.11
N LEU A 16 13.22 19.22 26.34
CA LEU A 16 14.03 18.05 26.69
C LEU A 16 13.24 16.74 26.57
N ILE A 17 11.94 16.75 26.89
CA ILE A 17 11.07 15.56 26.76
C ILE A 17 10.79 15.26 25.28
N HIS A 18 10.52 16.27 24.44
CA HIS A 18 10.37 16.08 22.98
C HIS A 18 11.66 15.56 22.34
N SER A 19 12.81 16.12 22.73
CA SER A 19 14.14 15.66 22.27
C SER A 19 14.43 14.21 22.67
N SER A 20 14.01 13.77 23.87
CA SER A 20 14.27 12.41 24.35
C SER A 20 13.43 11.33 23.67
N ALA A 21 12.21 11.66 23.23
CA ALA A 21 11.33 10.73 22.53
C ALA A 21 11.76 10.54 21.06
N GLU A 22 12.11 11.63 20.38
CA GLU A 22 12.67 11.57 19.02
C GLU A 22 14.02 10.87 19.01
N SER A 23 14.89 11.13 20.00
CA SER A 23 16.19 10.48 20.13
C SER A 23 16.11 8.96 20.38
N ARG A 24 15.06 8.46 21.05
CA ARG A 24 14.87 7.01 21.28
C ARG A 24 14.48 6.25 20.01
N CYS A 25 13.68 6.86 19.15
CA CYS A 25 13.24 6.23 17.90
C CYS A 25 14.35 6.10 16.84
N VAL A 26 15.42 6.90 16.96
CA VAL A 26 16.56 6.88 16.05
C VAL A 26 17.50 5.69 16.31
N SER A 27 17.42 5.03 17.48
CA SER A 27 18.36 3.93 17.83
C SER A 27 18.04 2.57 17.18
N GLU A 28 16.86 2.39 16.60
CA GLU A 28 16.46 1.18 15.86
C GLU A 28 15.87 1.49 14.48
N SER A 29 16.38 2.51 13.77
CA SER A 29 15.95 2.74 12.39
C SER A 29 16.38 1.53 11.53
N ASN A 30 15.49 0.55 11.40
CA ASN A 30 15.61 -0.54 10.45
C ASN A 30 15.98 0.07 9.10
N LYS A 31 17.06 -0.40 8.49
CA LYS A 31 17.55 0.02 7.15
C LYS A 31 16.50 -0.11 6.02
N TYR A 32 15.29 -0.57 6.32
CA TYR A 32 14.27 -1.00 5.38
C TYR A 32 12.90 -0.45 5.79
N VAL A 33 12.14 0.03 4.80
CA VAL A 33 10.73 0.37 4.98
C VAL A 33 9.93 -0.93 5.13
N LYS A 34 9.29 -1.08 6.29
CA LYS A 34 8.23 -2.07 6.55
C LYS A 34 6.92 -1.31 6.69
N SER A 35 6.12 -1.29 5.64
CA SER A 35 4.85 -0.58 5.58
C SER A 35 3.67 -1.56 5.56
N ALA A 36 2.55 -1.19 6.17
CA ALA A 36 1.29 -1.91 6.06
C ALA A 36 0.14 -0.96 5.74
N TYR A 37 -0.70 -1.37 4.79
CA TYR A 37 -1.99 -0.72 4.55
C TYR A 37 -3.01 -1.21 5.57
N TRP A 38 -3.73 -0.28 6.17
CA TRP A 38 -4.88 -0.52 7.04
C TRP A 38 -6.11 0.14 6.42
N PRO A 39 -6.93 -0.60 5.65
CA PRO A 39 -8.15 -0.05 5.07
C PRO A 39 -9.25 0.13 6.13
N SER A 40 -9.92 1.28 6.14
CA SER A 40 -10.89 1.70 7.15
C SER A 40 -12.13 0.82 7.18
N HIS A 41 -12.52 0.26 6.04
CA HIS A 41 -13.61 -0.71 5.94
C HIS A 41 -13.36 -2.00 6.75
N THR A 42 -12.11 -2.26 7.17
CA THR A 42 -11.77 -3.41 8.04
C THR A 42 -12.02 -3.14 9.53
N VAL A 43 -12.40 -1.93 9.93
CA VAL A 43 -12.49 -1.48 11.34
C VAL A 43 -13.33 -2.40 12.24
N SER A 44 -14.36 -3.05 11.69
CA SER A 44 -15.28 -3.91 12.45
C SER A 44 -14.61 -5.20 12.94
N TYR A 45 -13.61 -5.72 12.23
CA TYR A 45 -12.89 -6.94 12.58
C TYR A 45 -11.39 -6.73 12.81
N MET A 46 -10.85 -5.57 12.43
CA MET A 46 -9.45 -5.18 12.64
C MET A 46 -9.38 -3.70 13.05
N PRO A 47 -9.87 -3.31 14.24
CA PRO A 47 -9.82 -1.92 14.68
C PRO A 47 -8.35 -1.44 14.80
N PRO A 48 -8.06 -0.12 14.73
CA PRO A 48 -6.68 0.39 14.84
C PRO A 48 -5.98 -0.05 16.13
N SER A 49 -6.75 -0.24 17.20
CA SER A 49 -6.29 -0.76 18.49
C SER A 49 -5.85 -2.23 18.47
N SER A 50 -6.12 -2.98 17.40
CA SER A 50 -5.64 -4.35 17.20
C SER A 50 -4.26 -4.42 16.51
N ILE A 51 -3.86 -3.35 15.81
CA ILE A 51 -2.62 -3.34 15.01
C ILE A 51 -1.40 -3.55 15.92
N ASN A 52 -0.54 -4.51 15.57
CA ASN A 52 0.76 -4.68 16.23
C ASN A 52 1.79 -3.72 15.61
N ALA A 53 1.79 -2.47 16.09
CA ALA A 53 2.62 -1.39 15.55
C ALA A 53 4.14 -1.62 15.69
N ALA A 54 4.59 -2.59 16.50
CA ALA A 54 6.00 -2.93 16.62
C ALA A 54 6.57 -3.65 15.38
N LEU A 55 5.71 -4.23 14.54
CA LEU A 55 6.14 -4.95 13.33
C LEU A 55 6.49 -4.01 12.17
N TYR A 56 6.06 -2.76 12.24
CA TYR A 56 6.07 -1.82 11.13
C TYR A 56 6.90 -0.59 11.44
N THR A 57 7.48 -0.02 10.40
CA THR A 57 8.06 1.32 10.42
C THR A 57 7.03 2.37 10.00
N HIS A 58 6.11 1.98 9.11
CA HIS A 58 5.10 2.83 8.52
C HIS A 58 3.75 2.10 8.53
N ILE A 59 2.66 2.83 8.79
CA ILE A 59 1.31 2.28 8.66
C ILE A 59 0.49 3.30 7.86
N ILE A 60 -0.14 2.84 6.79
CA ILE A 60 -0.89 3.68 5.85
C ILE A 60 -2.38 3.47 6.11
N TYR A 61 -3.07 4.52 6.56
CA TYR A 61 -4.52 4.56 6.62
C TYR A 61 -5.06 4.59 5.19
N GLY A 62 -5.86 3.60 4.81
CA GLY A 62 -6.67 3.62 3.61
C GLY A 62 -8.15 3.83 3.99
N PHE A 63 -8.96 4.62 3.32
CA PHE A 63 -8.59 5.58 2.28
C PHE A 63 -9.32 6.91 2.52
N ALA A 64 -8.68 7.99 2.08
CA ALA A 64 -9.36 9.24 1.80
C ALA A 64 -9.87 9.24 0.35
N ASP A 65 -10.89 10.03 0.07
CA ASP A 65 -11.55 10.07 -1.23
C ASP A 65 -11.22 11.37 -1.99
N LEU A 66 -11.15 11.30 -3.31
CA LEU A 66 -11.16 12.48 -4.18
C LEU A 66 -12.61 12.90 -4.47
N ASN A 67 -12.99 14.11 -4.06
CA ASN A 67 -14.27 14.68 -4.50
C ASN A 67 -14.23 15.00 -6.00
N ASP A 68 -15.16 14.44 -6.77
CA ASP A 68 -15.18 14.53 -8.24
C ASP A 68 -15.65 15.90 -8.79
N GLN A 69 -16.20 16.76 -7.94
CA GLN A 69 -16.67 18.10 -8.29
C GLN A 69 -15.66 19.17 -7.86
N THR A 70 -15.19 19.11 -6.62
CA THR A 70 -14.30 20.12 -6.03
C THR A 70 -12.83 19.78 -6.22
N PHE A 71 -12.50 18.50 -6.46
CA PHE A 71 -11.13 17.96 -6.46
C PHE A 71 -10.41 18.10 -5.12
N GLU A 72 -11.16 18.29 -4.04
CA GLU A 72 -10.63 18.24 -2.67
C GLU A 72 -10.55 16.80 -2.18
N VAL A 73 -9.52 16.52 -1.37
CA VAL A 73 -9.41 15.28 -0.62
C VAL A 73 -10.26 15.38 0.63
N ASN A 74 -11.16 14.41 0.81
CA ASN A 74 -12.00 14.30 2.00
C ASN A 74 -12.05 12.85 2.48
N VAL A 75 -12.83 12.60 3.52
CA VAL A 75 -13.02 11.28 4.11
C VAL A 75 -14.51 11.09 4.29
N SER A 76 -15.01 9.91 3.94
CA SER A 76 -16.43 9.58 4.08
C SER A 76 -16.95 9.87 5.50
N SER A 77 -18.23 10.20 5.60
CA SER A 77 -18.86 10.51 6.90
C SER A 77 -18.73 9.36 7.91
N ASN A 78 -18.68 8.11 7.44
CA ASN A 78 -18.51 6.93 8.28
C ASN A 78 -17.12 6.85 8.93
N ASP A 79 -16.12 7.45 8.28
CA ASP A 79 -14.72 7.36 8.68
C ASP A 79 -14.25 8.55 9.54
N GLN A 80 -15.08 9.58 9.71
CA GLN A 80 -14.72 10.82 10.45
C GLN A 80 -14.23 10.55 11.89
N ASN A 81 -14.85 9.59 12.58
CA ASN A 81 -14.40 9.19 13.92
C ASN A 81 -13.15 8.31 13.87
N ILE A 82 -13.04 7.45 12.85
CA ILE A 82 -11.94 6.50 12.69
C ILE A 82 -10.64 7.25 12.41
N ILE A 83 -10.65 8.14 11.42
CA ILE A 83 -9.45 8.91 11.03
C ILE A 83 -8.93 9.78 12.18
N LYS A 84 -9.83 10.35 13.00
CA LYS A 84 -9.46 11.19 14.14
C LYS A 84 -8.64 10.42 15.18
N GLU A 85 -9.01 9.17 15.46
CA GLU A 85 -8.38 8.35 16.49
C GLU A 85 -7.24 7.46 15.96
N PHE A 86 -7.10 7.33 14.63
CA PHE A 86 -6.16 6.41 14.00
C PHE A 86 -4.70 6.65 14.42
N THR A 87 -4.16 7.83 14.10
CA THR A 87 -2.75 8.14 14.42
C THR A 87 -2.47 8.10 15.93
N PRO A 88 -3.28 8.74 16.80
CA PRO A 88 -3.10 8.62 18.25
C PRO A 88 -3.10 7.17 18.76
N THR A 89 -3.99 6.32 18.24
CA THR A 89 -4.09 4.92 18.65
C THR A 89 -2.86 4.12 18.26
N VAL A 90 -2.36 4.31 17.03
CA VAL A 90 -1.14 3.64 16.55
C VAL A 90 0.09 4.07 17.34
N LEU A 91 0.28 5.37 17.52
CA LEU A 91 1.44 5.92 18.23
C LEU A 91 1.45 5.57 19.72
N LYS A 92 0.28 5.37 20.34
CA LYS A 92 0.20 4.88 21.72
C LYS A 92 0.85 3.50 21.89
N LYS A 93 0.82 2.66 20.85
CA LYS A 93 1.46 1.34 20.85
C LYS A 93 2.94 1.38 20.47
N ASN A 94 3.29 2.22 19.49
CA ASN A 94 4.66 2.43 19.07
C ASN A 94 4.86 3.89 18.63
N PRO A 95 5.45 4.75 19.48
CA PRO A 95 5.68 6.16 19.17
C PRO A 95 6.61 6.41 17.97
N CYS A 96 7.35 5.39 17.52
CA CYS A 96 8.33 5.51 16.45
C CYS A 96 7.76 5.24 15.05
N VAL A 97 6.54 4.70 14.96
CA VAL A 97 5.89 4.46 13.66
C VAL A 97 5.50 5.77 13.01
N LYS A 98 5.66 5.84 11.69
CA LYS A 98 5.12 6.94 10.89
C LYS A 98 3.79 6.50 10.26
N THR A 99 2.73 7.24 10.56
CA THR A 99 1.43 7.04 9.93
C THR A 99 1.31 7.87 8.65
N LEU A 100 0.80 7.29 7.57
CA LEU A 100 0.45 7.99 6.33
C LEU A 100 -1.05 7.85 6.07
N ILE A 101 -1.61 8.72 5.24
CA ILE A 101 -2.95 8.57 4.69
C ILE A 101 -2.88 8.37 3.19
N SER A 102 -3.45 7.27 2.70
CA SER A 102 -3.59 7.00 1.28
C SER A 102 -4.87 7.62 0.73
N ILE A 103 -4.76 8.19 -0.47
CA ILE A 103 -5.86 8.80 -1.21
C ILE A 103 -6.24 7.88 -2.36
N ASP A 104 -7.49 7.42 -2.30
CA ASP A 104 -8.13 6.41 -3.14
C ASP A 104 -7.47 5.03 -3.05
N GLY A 105 -7.81 4.11 -3.95
CA GLY A 105 -7.24 2.76 -4.12
C GLY A 105 -7.91 2.07 -5.31
N GLY A 106 -8.04 0.74 -5.27
CA GLY A 106 -8.67 -0.06 -6.35
C GLY A 106 -10.13 0.30 -6.73
N GLY A 107 -10.77 1.23 -6.01
CA GLY A 107 -12.07 1.83 -6.33
C GLY A 107 -12.02 3.18 -7.05
N SER A 108 -10.83 3.61 -7.48
CA SER A 108 -10.57 4.97 -8.00
C SER A 108 -11.52 5.42 -9.09
N ASN A 109 -12.08 6.63 -8.94
CA ASN A 109 -12.78 7.30 -10.02
C ASN A 109 -11.77 7.80 -11.06
N SER A 110 -11.42 6.95 -12.02
CA SER A 110 -10.38 7.23 -13.01
C SER A 110 -10.62 8.52 -13.80
N ILE A 111 -11.89 8.88 -14.03
CA ILE A 111 -12.26 10.10 -14.76
C ILE A 111 -11.96 11.33 -13.88
N ALA A 112 -12.35 11.31 -12.61
CA ALA A 112 -12.09 12.40 -11.68
C ALA A 112 -10.58 12.64 -11.51
N PHE A 113 -9.78 11.57 -11.40
CA PHE A 113 -8.32 11.69 -11.33
C PHE A 113 -7.72 12.28 -12.59
N ALA A 114 -8.11 11.80 -13.79
CA ALA A 114 -7.64 12.36 -15.04
C ALA A 114 -7.98 13.86 -15.18
N LEU A 115 -9.18 14.27 -14.75
CA LEU A 115 -9.61 15.66 -14.71
C LEU A 115 -8.83 16.49 -13.69
N MET A 116 -8.49 15.91 -12.54
CA MET A 116 -7.69 16.55 -11.49
C MET A 116 -6.25 16.80 -11.98
N VAL A 117 -5.58 15.78 -12.52
CA VAL A 117 -4.17 15.90 -12.90
C VAL A 117 -3.94 16.74 -14.15
N SER A 118 -4.92 16.83 -15.05
CA SER A 118 -4.81 17.59 -16.32
C SER A 118 -4.83 19.10 -16.16
N ASN A 119 -5.12 19.65 -14.97
CA ASN A 119 -5.26 21.08 -14.77
C ASN A 119 -4.53 21.57 -13.51
N ALA A 120 -3.64 22.55 -13.66
CA ALA A 120 -2.83 23.09 -12.57
C ALA A 120 -3.64 23.66 -11.39
N TYR A 121 -4.80 24.27 -11.66
CA TYR A 121 -5.68 24.77 -10.60
C TYR A 121 -6.26 23.61 -9.78
N ARG A 122 -6.73 22.54 -10.44
CA ARG A 122 -7.30 21.37 -9.78
C ARG A 122 -6.23 20.60 -8.99
N ARG A 123 -5.03 20.41 -9.55
CA ARG A 123 -3.87 19.85 -8.82
C ARG A 123 -3.58 20.66 -7.56
N LYS A 124 -3.60 21.99 -7.63
CA LYS A 124 -3.38 22.86 -6.46
C LYS A 124 -4.46 22.69 -5.39
N VAL A 125 -5.74 22.57 -5.77
CA VAL A 125 -6.84 22.30 -4.82
C VAL A 125 -6.66 20.95 -4.12
N PHE A 126 -6.37 19.92 -4.91
CA PHE A 126 -6.08 18.57 -4.43
C PHE A 126 -4.90 18.53 -3.46
N ILE A 127 -3.74 19.08 -3.86
CA ILE A 127 -2.52 19.11 -3.03
C ILE A 127 -2.78 19.83 -1.70
N LYS A 128 -3.44 20.99 -1.74
CA LYS A 128 -3.71 21.78 -0.52
C LYS A 128 -4.63 21.06 0.44
N SER A 129 -5.72 20.49 -0.07
CA SER A 129 -6.67 19.74 0.76
C SER A 129 -6.05 18.48 1.36
N ALA A 130 -5.23 17.75 0.59
CA ALA A 130 -4.49 16.58 1.07
C ALA A 130 -3.53 16.93 2.23
N ILE A 131 -2.69 17.95 2.05
CA ILE A 131 -1.77 18.41 3.11
C ILE A 131 -2.55 18.86 4.35
N ALA A 132 -3.64 19.61 4.17
CA ALA A 132 -4.48 20.07 5.27
C ALA A 132 -5.12 18.90 6.04
N LEU A 133 -5.61 17.87 5.34
CA LEU A 133 -6.17 16.66 5.96
C LEU A 133 -5.11 15.91 6.76
N ALA A 134 -3.94 15.65 6.17
CA ALA A 134 -2.84 14.97 6.86
C ALA A 134 -2.43 15.71 8.13
N ARG A 135 -2.24 17.03 8.06
CA ARG A 135 -1.87 17.84 9.22
C ARG A 135 -2.94 17.89 10.30
N ARG A 136 -4.22 17.97 9.91
CA ARG A 136 -5.38 18.00 10.83
C ARG A 136 -5.47 16.73 11.67
N HIS A 137 -5.19 15.57 11.07
CA HIS A 137 -5.29 14.26 11.73
C HIS A 137 -3.95 13.69 12.20
N GLY A 138 -2.89 14.53 12.21
CA GLY A 138 -1.60 14.18 12.77
C GLY A 138 -0.77 13.18 11.95
N PHE A 139 -1.11 12.94 10.69
CA PHE A 139 -0.34 12.07 9.82
C PHE A 139 1.07 12.61 9.54
N HIS A 140 1.99 11.70 9.32
CA HIS A 140 3.40 11.96 8.99
C HIS A 140 3.67 11.96 7.48
N GLY A 141 2.71 11.55 6.68
CA GLY A 141 2.83 11.57 5.24
C GLY A 141 1.54 11.29 4.49
N LEU A 142 1.67 11.29 3.17
CA LEU A 142 0.65 11.16 2.17
C LEU A 142 1.06 10.02 1.23
N ASP A 143 0.09 9.19 0.87
CA ASP A 143 0.23 8.15 -0.14
C ASP A 143 -0.84 8.38 -1.23
N LEU A 144 -0.48 8.14 -2.48
CA LEU A 144 -1.42 8.25 -3.60
C LEU A 144 -1.57 6.90 -4.28
N ASP A 145 -2.81 6.42 -4.38
CA ASP A 145 -3.13 5.10 -4.93
C ASP A 145 -4.10 5.23 -6.13
N TRP A 146 -3.65 5.94 -7.17
CA TRP A 146 -4.42 6.08 -8.42
C TRP A 146 -4.22 4.83 -9.29
N GLU A 147 -5.26 4.00 -9.37
CA GLU A 147 -5.27 2.73 -10.10
C GLU A 147 -6.12 2.78 -11.39
N PHE A 148 -5.55 2.90 -12.60
CA PHE A 148 -4.23 3.42 -12.95
C PHE A 148 -4.39 4.52 -14.00
N PRO A 149 -3.43 5.46 -14.12
CA PRO A 149 -3.39 6.37 -15.26
C PRO A 149 -3.48 5.60 -16.59
N GLN A 150 -4.34 6.03 -17.50
CA GLN A 150 -4.77 5.21 -18.64
C GLN A 150 -3.87 5.33 -19.88
N ASN A 151 -3.15 6.44 -20.03
CA ASN A 151 -2.39 6.79 -21.23
C ASN A 151 -1.18 7.67 -20.89
N THR A 152 -0.34 7.94 -21.89
CA THR A 152 0.88 8.76 -21.74
C THR A 152 0.60 10.16 -21.19
N THR A 153 -0.44 10.84 -21.66
CA THR A 153 -0.80 12.18 -21.18
C THR A 153 -1.13 12.17 -19.68
N GLU A 154 -1.88 11.17 -19.23
CA GLU A 154 -2.18 11.00 -17.81
C GLU A 154 -0.92 10.69 -16.99
N MET A 155 0.01 9.89 -17.51
CA MET A 155 1.31 9.62 -16.87
C MET A 155 2.20 10.87 -16.78
N ASP A 156 2.23 11.72 -17.80
CA ASP A 156 2.99 12.98 -17.78
C ASP A 156 2.39 13.97 -16.78
N ASN A 157 1.07 14.07 -16.74
CA ASN A 157 0.33 14.87 -15.76
C ASN A 157 0.53 14.34 -14.33
N PHE A 158 0.62 13.01 -14.16
CA PHE A 158 0.95 12.37 -12.90
C PHE A 158 2.35 12.77 -12.42
N GLY A 159 3.33 12.79 -13.33
CA GLY A 159 4.67 13.28 -13.06
C GLY A 159 4.69 14.77 -12.65
N THR A 160 3.85 15.59 -13.27
CA THR A 160 3.69 17.01 -12.92
C THR A 160 3.08 17.17 -11.52
N LEU A 161 2.03 16.39 -11.20
CA LEU A 161 1.42 16.37 -9.88
C LEU A 161 2.45 16.10 -8.79
N PHE A 162 3.30 15.07 -8.94
CA PHE A 162 4.31 14.76 -7.92
C PHE A 162 5.29 15.91 -7.67
N SER A 163 5.71 16.60 -8.74
CA SER A 163 6.60 17.75 -8.63
C SER A 163 5.96 18.91 -7.86
N GLU A 164 4.72 19.24 -8.19
CA GLU A 164 3.97 20.30 -7.51
C GLU A 164 3.66 19.92 -6.06
N TRP A 165 3.34 18.65 -5.80
CA TRP A 165 3.01 18.17 -4.47
C TRP A 165 4.21 18.22 -3.53
N ARG A 166 5.38 17.70 -3.97
CA ARG A 166 6.61 17.79 -3.19
C ARG A 166 6.96 19.24 -2.85
N HIS A 167 6.90 20.14 -3.83
CA HIS A 167 7.16 21.56 -3.62
C HIS A 167 6.23 22.18 -2.56
N ASN A 168 4.92 21.90 -2.62
CA ASN A 168 3.97 22.43 -1.64
C ASN A 168 4.17 21.84 -0.23
N ILE A 169 4.62 20.58 -0.12
CA ILE A 169 5.01 19.98 1.16
C ILE A 169 6.21 20.72 1.76
N GLU A 170 7.23 21.04 0.95
CA GLU A 170 8.41 21.79 1.41
C GLU A 170 8.07 23.20 1.87
N VAL A 171 7.20 23.89 1.12
CA VAL A 171 6.68 25.22 1.49
C VAL A 171 5.89 25.15 2.79
N GLU A 172 5.00 24.16 2.95
CA GLU A 172 4.23 23.98 4.18
C GLU A 172 5.12 23.64 5.38
N ALA A 173 6.12 22.77 5.20
CA ALA A 173 7.09 22.43 6.24
C ALA A 173 7.87 23.67 6.71
N THR A 174 8.36 24.46 5.75
CA THR A 174 9.10 25.71 6.04
C THR A 174 8.24 26.72 6.79
N SER A 175 6.99 26.92 6.36
CA SER A 175 6.09 27.91 6.95
C SER A 175 5.52 27.49 8.31
N SER A 176 5.30 26.19 8.54
CA SER A 176 4.77 25.66 9.80
C SER A 176 5.85 25.34 10.84
N GLY A 177 7.12 25.23 10.42
CA GLY A 177 8.22 24.74 11.25
C GLY A 177 8.12 23.25 11.60
N ARG A 178 7.23 22.49 10.94
CA ARG A 178 7.06 21.05 11.14
C ARG A 178 7.91 20.27 10.14
N PRO A 179 8.32 19.03 10.45
CA PRO A 179 8.98 18.17 9.48
C PRO A 179 8.12 18.00 8.21
N PRO A 180 8.74 17.95 7.01
CA PRO A 180 8.01 17.71 5.77
C PRO A 180 7.26 16.38 5.84
N LEU A 181 6.05 16.36 5.27
CA LEU A 181 5.29 15.13 5.11
C LEU A 181 6.04 14.18 4.16
N LEU A 182 6.05 12.89 4.49
CA LEU A 182 6.43 11.86 3.53
C LEU A 182 5.44 11.88 2.36
N LEU A 183 5.91 11.58 1.15
CA LEU A 183 5.09 11.48 -0.05
C LEU A 183 5.43 10.19 -0.78
N THR A 184 4.46 9.29 -0.87
CA THR A 184 4.59 7.96 -1.48
C THR A 184 3.48 7.74 -2.49
N ALA A 185 3.59 6.67 -3.27
CA ALA A 185 2.51 6.22 -4.13
C ALA A 185 2.49 4.71 -4.23
N ALA A 186 1.30 4.13 -4.26
CA ALA A 186 1.12 2.76 -4.74
C ALA A 186 1.11 2.76 -6.28
N VAL A 187 1.83 1.80 -6.85
CA VAL A 187 2.06 1.72 -8.30
C VAL A 187 1.92 0.28 -8.79
N TYR A 188 1.61 0.11 -10.06
CA TYR A 188 1.52 -1.21 -10.68
C TYR A 188 2.82 -2.01 -10.54
N PHE A 189 2.72 -3.34 -10.61
CA PHE A 189 3.85 -4.22 -10.34
C PHE A 189 5.06 -3.99 -11.26
N ALA A 190 4.81 -3.52 -12.50
CA ALA A 190 5.83 -3.19 -13.49
C ALA A 190 5.75 -1.70 -13.87
N GLN A 191 6.91 -1.10 -14.14
CA GLN A 191 7.00 0.32 -14.51
C GLN A 191 6.36 0.60 -15.87
N ARG A 192 6.53 -0.32 -16.82
CA ARG A 192 5.99 -0.25 -18.18
C ARG A 192 5.17 -1.50 -18.47
N PHE A 193 3.92 -1.30 -18.86
CA PHE A 193 2.97 -2.40 -19.01
C PHE A 193 1.88 -2.06 -20.05
N PHE A 194 1.16 -3.10 -20.47
CA PHE A 194 -0.05 -2.96 -21.26
C PHE A 194 -1.26 -3.35 -20.42
N LEU A 195 -2.33 -2.56 -20.47
CA LEU A 195 -3.62 -2.97 -19.94
C LEU A 195 -4.70 -2.57 -20.94
N TRP A 196 -5.54 -3.53 -21.32
CA TRP A 196 -6.52 -3.41 -22.41
C TRP A 196 -5.91 -2.86 -23.71
N GLY A 197 -4.72 -3.35 -24.07
CA GLY A 197 -4.00 -2.94 -25.29
C GLY A 197 -3.39 -1.54 -25.26
N LYS A 198 -3.51 -0.79 -24.16
CA LYS A 198 -2.91 0.54 -24.01
C LYS A 198 -1.59 0.46 -23.27
N LEU A 199 -0.52 0.94 -23.92
CA LEU A 199 0.79 1.08 -23.32
C LEU A 199 0.76 2.16 -22.23
N ARG A 200 1.35 1.85 -21.08
CA ARG A 200 1.52 2.75 -19.94
C ARG A 200 2.94 2.66 -19.44
N ALA A 201 3.49 3.79 -19.02
CA ALA A 201 4.82 3.88 -18.43
C ALA A 201 4.79 4.97 -17.36
N TYR A 202 5.11 4.61 -16.12
CA TYR A 202 5.17 5.58 -15.03
C TYR A 202 6.31 6.60 -15.23
N PRO A 203 6.14 7.86 -14.79
CA PRO A 203 7.15 8.91 -14.95
C PRO A 203 8.31 8.75 -13.94
N THR A 204 9.16 7.74 -14.13
CA THR A 204 10.23 7.36 -13.17
C THR A 204 11.10 8.55 -12.77
N SER A 205 11.52 9.39 -13.73
CA SER A 205 12.33 10.58 -13.42
C SER A 205 11.66 11.54 -12.45
N SER A 206 10.33 11.71 -12.52
CA SER A 206 9.59 12.52 -11.55
C SER A 206 9.47 11.80 -10.21
N ILE A 207 9.16 10.51 -10.22
CA ILE A 207 9.08 9.67 -9.00
C ILE A 207 10.39 9.74 -8.21
N VAL A 208 11.54 9.57 -8.88
CA VAL A 208 12.87 9.60 -8.24
C VAL A 208 13.14 10.92 -7.54
N ARG A 209 12.73 12.05 -8.13
CA ARG A 209 12.96 13.39 -7.56
C ARG A 209 12.00 13.71 -6.42
N ASN A 210 10.74 13.26 -6.52
CA ASN A 210 9.65 13.83 -5.73
C ASN A 210 9.10 12.89 -4.66
N LEU A 211 9.12 11.57 -4.87
CA LEU A 211 8.59 10.60 -3.90
C LEU A 211 9.69 10.09 -2.97
N ASP A 212 9.34 9.83 -1.71
CA ASP A 212 10.23 9.17 -0.76
C ASP A 212 10.48 7.71 -1.18
N TRP A 213 9.41 7.00 -1.56
CA TRP A 213 9.44 5.68 -2.19
C TRP A 213 8.11 5.40 -2.91
N VAL A 214 8.05 4.28 -3.64
CA VAL A 214 6.80 3.71 -4.18
C VAL A 214 6.52 2.34 -3.57
N ASN A 215 5.24 2.06 -3.33
CA ASN A 215 4.73 0.77 -2.90
C ASN A 215 4.33 -0.01 -4.16
N VAL A 216 5.18 -0.93 -4.62
CA VAL A 216 4.97 -1.69 -5.86
C VAL A 216 4.01 -2.84 -5.58
N MET A 217 2.86 -2.85 -6.24
CA MET A 217 1.79 -3.82 -6.00
C MET A 217 2.08 -5.17 -6.64
N CYS A 218 2.98 -5.94 -6.02
CA CYS A 218 3.46 -7.24 -6.48
C CYS A 218 2.47 -8.39 -6.18
N TYR A 219 1.22 -8.20 -6.59
CA TYR A 219 0.12 -9.13 -6.38
C TYR A 219 -0.97 -8.92 -7.43
N ASP A 220 -2.01 -9.74 -7.37
CA ASP A 220 -3.13 -9.74 -8.31
C ASP A 220 -2.72 -10.01 -9.77
N TYR A 221 -1.77 -10.94 -9.94
CA TYR A 221 -1.37 -11.46 -11.24
C TYR A 221 -2.44 -12.35 -11.88
N HIS A 222 -3.13 -13.14 -11.05
CA HIS A 222 -4.22 -14.02 -11.46
C HIS A 222 -5.37 -13.92 -10.44
N GLY A 223 -6.61 -13.98 -10.90
CA GLY A 223 -7.78 -13.84 -10.05
C GLY A 223 -9.07 -13.97 -10.82
N LYS A 224 -10.17 -13.47 -10.23
CA LYS A 224 -11.54 -13.66 -10.73
C LYS A 224 -11.83 -13.10 -12.13
N TRP A 225 -10.98 -12.24 -12.67
CA TRP A 225 -11.11 -11.66 -14.01
C TRP A 225 -10.77 -12.66 -15.13
N ASP A 226 -10.08 -13.76 -14.81
CA ASP A 226 -9.90 -14.90 -15.69
C ASP A 226 -10.12 -16.19 -14.88
N THR A 227 -11.28 -16.81 -15.09
CA THR A 227 -11.67 -18.05 -14.41
C THR A 227 -11.38 -19.29 -15.23
N SER A 228 -10.71 -19.18 -16.38
CA SER A 228 -10.44 -20.33 -17.25
C SER A 228 -9.42 -21.29 -16.65
N SER A 229 -8.49 -20.76 -15.85
CA SER A 229 -7.43 -21.52 -15.18
C SER A 229 -7.04 -20.89 -13.85
N THR A 230 -6.47 -21.70 -12.97
CA THR A 230 -5.88 -21.23 -11.70
C THR A 230 -4.52 -20.57 -11.93
N GLY A 231 -4.12 -19.64 -11.06
CA GLY A 231 -2.82 -18.97 -11.20
C GLY A 231 -2.31 -18.34 -9.89
N ALA A 232 -1.00 -18.31 -9.72
CA ALA A 232 -0.38 -17.73 -8.53
C ALA A 232 -0.48 -16.20 -8.54
N HIS A 233 -1.40 -15.64 -7.75
CA HIS A 233 -1.65 -14.19 -7.76
C HIS A 233 -0.48 -13.32 -7.28
N SER A 234 0.54 -13.91 -6.64
CA SER A 234 1.73 -13.26 -6.11
C SER A 234 2.99 -14.09 -6.37
N ALA A 235 3.06 -14.67 -7.58
CA ALA A 235 4.22 -15.42 -8.05
C ALA A 235 5.51 -14.58 -8.00
N LEU A 236 6.55 -15.09 -7.32
CA LEU A 236 7.85 -14.43 -7.33
C LEU A 236 8.49 -14.53 -8.72
N TYR A 237 8.37 -15.71 -9.34
CA TYR A 237 8.84 -16.00 -10.68
C TYR A 237 7.70 -16.58 -11.53
N ASP A 238 7.77 -16.34 -12.84
CA ASP A 238 6.94 -17.02 -13.82
C ASP A 238 7.81 -17.28 -15.06
N PRO A 239 8.16 -18.53 -15.36
CA PRO A 239 8.99 -18.83 -16.53
C PRO A 239 8.21 -18.77 -17.84
N THR A 240 6.88 -18.65 -17.80
CA THR A 240 6.00 -18.69 -18.97
C THR A 240 5.55 -17.31 -19.42
N SER A 241 5.71 -16.28 -18.59
CA SER A 241 5.28 -14.93 -18.89
C SER A 241 6.06 -13.87 -18.09
N ASN A 242 5.80 -12.60 -18.37
CA ASN A 242 6.36 -11.47 -17.61
C ASN A 242 5.49 -11.06 -16.41
N ILE A 243 4.53 -11.89 -15.99
CA ILE A 243 3.62 -11.61 -14.88
C ILE A 243 4.18 -12.22 -13.60
N SER A 244 5.22 -11.58 -13.06
CA SER A 244 5.85 -12.00 -11.80
C SER A 244 6.45 -10.83 -11.03
N THR A 245 6.69 -11.05 -9.74
CA THR A 245 7.32 -10.04 -8.87
C THR A 245 8.74 -9.74 -9.29
N SER A 246 9.55 -10.74 -9.66
CA SER A 246 10.94 -10.53 -10.10
C SER A 246 10.98 -9.61 -11.33
N TYR A 247 10.20 -9.94 -12.36
CA TYR A 247 10.12 -9.14 -13.58
C TYR A 247 9.65 -7.70 -13.28
N GLY A 248 8.61 -7.55 -12.44
CA GLY A 248 8.07 -6.24 -12.11
C GLY A 248 9.08 -5.33 -11.40
N ILE A 249 9.78 -5.89 -10.39
CA ILE A 249 10.82 -5.17 -9.65
C ILE A 249 11.99 -4.82 -10.57
N GLU A 250 12.45 -5.75 -11.41
CA GLU A 250 13.49 -5.50 -12.42
C GLU A 250 13.08 -4.37 -13.37
N SER A 251 11.83 -4.39 -13.88
CA SER A 251 11.30 -3.32 -14.73
C SER A 251 11.38 -1.93 -14.08
N TRP A 252 11.10 -1.85 -12.77
CA TRP A 252 11.26 -0.60 -12.02
C TRP A 252 12.72 -0.18 -11.88
N LEU A 253 13.62 -1.10 -11.55
CA LEU A 253 15.06 -0.81 -11.40
C LEU A 253 15.68 -0.37 -12.73
N GLU A 254 15.37 -1.06 -13.82
CA GLU A 254 15.85 -0.73 -15.18
C GLU A 254 15.36 0.65 -15.65
N SER A 255 14.18 1.08 -15.19
CA SER A 255 13.68 2.44 -15.47
C SER A 255 14.48 3.55 -14.76
N GLY A 256 15.42 3.21 -13.88
CA GLY A 256 16.26 4.14 -13.12
C GLY A 256 15.73 4.47 -11.72
N LEU A 257 14.74 3.73 -11.20
CA LEU A 257 14.28 3.88 -9.82
C LEU A 257 15.32 3.27 -8.86
N PRO A 258 15.89 4.05 -7.91
CA PRO A 258 16.86 3.50 -6.97
C PRO A 258 16.25 2.40 -6.10
N PRO A 259 16.96 1.28 -5.83
CA PRO A 259 16.44 0.18 -5.03
C PRO A 259 15.88 0.58 -3.66
N GLN A 260 16.50 1.57 -3.00
CA GLN A 260 16.04 2.08 -1.70
C GLN A 260 14.69 2.81 -1.75
N LYS A 261 14.18 3.14 -2.94
CA LYS A 261 12.86 3.75 -3.17
C LYS A 261 11.80 2.73 -3.65
N VAL A 262 12.14 1.45 -3.67
CA VAL A 262 11.23 0.36 -4.07
C VAL A 262 10.80 -0.39 -2.82
N VAL A 263 9.50 -0.34 -2.50
CA VAL A 263 8.89 -1.16 -1.44
C VAL A 263 8.03 -2.22 -2.10
N MET A 264 8.48 -3.48 -2.02
CA MET A 264 7.79 -4.62 -2.62
C MET A 264 6.52 -4.96 -1.82
N GLY A 265 5.37 -4.90 -2.48
CA GLY A 265 4.09 -5.30 -1.91
C GLY A 265 4.05 -6.79 -1.60
N MET A 266 3.48 -7.14 -0.45
CA MET A 266 3.29 -8.53 -0.02
C MET A 266 1.83 -8.72 0.38
N PRO A 267 1.03 -9.50 -0.37
CA PRO A 267 -0.38 -9.65 -0.04
C PRO A 267 -0.56 -10.57 1.18
N LEU A 268 -1.34 -10.11 2.15
CA LEU A 268 -1.83 -10.93 3.26
C LEU A 268 -3.24 -11.48 2.96
N TYR A 269 -3.46 -11.84 1.70
CA TYR A 269 -4.67 -12.44 1.18
C TYR A 269 -4.31 -13.38 0.02
N GLY A 270 -5.27 -14.18 -0.43
CA GLY A 270 -5.15 -15.07 -1.58
C GLY A 270 -6.31 -14.93 -2.57
N ARG A 271 -6.15 -15.56 -3.73
CA ARG A 271 -7.19 -15.69 -4.77
C ARG A 271 -7.62 -17.16 -4.88
N SER A 272 -8.85 -17.39 -5.31
CA SER A 272 -9.50 -18.71 -5.22
C SER A 272 -10.30 -19.07 -6.46
N TRP A 273 -10.43 -20.36 -6.71
CA TRP A 273 -11.11 -20.93 -7.87
C TRP A 273 -11.91 -22.18 -7.51
N ILE A 274 -12.96 -22.41 -8.29
CA ILE A 274 -13.65 -23.70 -8.37
C ILE A 274 -13.06 -24.46 -9.55
N LEU A 275 -12.41 -25.59 -9.24
CA LEU A 275 -11.74 -26.43 -10.23
C LEU A 275 -12.76 -27.14 -11.12
N LYS A 276 -12.42 -27.31 -12.40
CA LYS A 276 -13.21 -28.11 -13.34
C LYS A 276 -13.16 -29.60 -12.99
N SER A 277 -12.02 -30.06 -12.47
CA SER A 277 -11.76 -31.45 -12.10
C SER A 277 -11.05 -31.48 -10.75
N ARG A 278 -11.52 -32.33 -9.82
CA ARG A 278 -10.90 -32.51 -8.50
C ARG A 278 -9.53 -33.18 -8.54
N ASN A 279 -9.18 -33.79 -9.68
CA ASN A 279 -7.91 -34.47 -9.88
C ASN A 279 -6.83 -33.55 -10.48
N GLU A 280 -7.20 -32.34 -10.91
CA GLU A 280 -6.30 -31.35 -11.51
C GLU A 280 -6.15 -30.17 -10.55
N THR A 281 -5.15 -30.24 -9.67
CA THR A 281 -4.99 -29.31 -8.53
C THR A 281 -3.72 -28.48 -8.61
N VAL A 282 -2.95 -28.58 -9.69
CA VAL A 282 -1.72 -27.79 -9.91
C VAL A 282 -2.03 -26.38 -10.40
N ILE A 283 -1.06 -25.47 -10.27
CA ILE A 283 -1.14 -24.14 -10.89
C ILE A 283 -1.37 -24.30 -12.40
N GLY A 284 -2.29 -23.52 -12.97
CA GLY A 284 -2.71 -23.63 -14.36
C GLY A 284 -3.84 -24.65 -14.59
N ALA A 285 -4.30 -25.37 -13.55
CA ALA A 285 -5.43 -26.29 -13.68
C ALA A 285 -6.69 -25.56 -14.18
N PRO A 286 -7.50 -26.19 -15.07
CA PRO A 286 -8.74 -25.60 -15.54
C PRO A 286 -9.73 -25.33 -14.40
N ALA A 287 -10.34 -24.15 -14.44
CA ALA A 287 -11.36 -23.72 -13.49
C ALA A 287 -12.67 -23.35 -14.20
N VAL A 288 -13.76 -23.31 -13.43
CA VAL A 288 -15.10 -22.97 -13.95
C VAL A 288 -15.64 -21.68 -13.37
N ALA A 289 -15.10 -21.23 -12.23
CA ALA A 289 -15.50 -20.00 -11.56
C ALA A 289 -14.43 -19.54 -10.57
N ALA A 290 -14.55 -18.29 -10.13
CA ALA A 290 -13.88 -17.84 -8.91
C ALA A 290 -14.43 -18.61 -7.70
N GLY A 291 -13.59 -18.77 -6.68
CA GLY A 291 -13.98 -19.43 -5.44
C GLY A 291 -15.08 -18.66 -4.69
N PRO A 292 -15.71 -19.28 -3.68
CA PRO A 292 -16.80 -18.65 -2.96
C PRO A 292 -16.32 -17.38 -2.25
N LYS A 293 -17.23 -16.39 -2.15
CA LYS A 293 -17.03 -15.23 -1.28
C LYS A 293 -16.83 -15.67 0.15
N GLN A 294 -15.97 -14.99 0.88
CA GLN A 294 -15.71 -15.32 2.28
C GLN A 294 -16.60 -14.53 3.24
N ASN A 295 -16.78 -15.07 4.45
CA ASN A 295 -17.73 -14.55 5.42
C ASN A 295 -17.30 -13.22 6.06
N LEU A 296 -15.99 -12.98 6.27
CA LEU A 296 -15.52 -11.75 6.91
C LEU A 296 -15.31 -10.63 5.89
N SER A 297 -14.67 -10.93 4.76
CA SER A 297 -14.36 -9.92 3.74
C SER A 297 -15.52 -9.63 2.79
N ASN A 298 -16.49 -10.55 2.66
CA ASN A 298 -17.54 -10.53 1.62
C ASN A 298 -17.01 -10.38 0.19
N GLU A 299 -15.71 -10.69 -0.01
CA GLU A 299 -14.99 -10.54 -1.27
C GLU A 299 -14.67 -11.88 -1.91
N THR A 300 -14.45 -11.83 -3.22
CA THR A 300 -13.90 -12.97 -4.01
C THR A 300 -12.38 -12.92 -3.89
N GLY A 301 -11.91 -13.38 -2.74
CA GLY A 301 -10.53 -13.32 -2.26
C GLY A 301 -10.54 -13.60 -0.75
N VAL A 302 -9.49 -14.22 -0.24
CA VAL A 302 -9.48 -14.76 1.13
C VAL A 302 -8.43 -14.06 1.94
N MET A 303 -8.83 -13.43 3.05
CA MET A 303 -7.87 -12.91 4.01
C MET A 303 -6.99 -14.05 4.52
N PHE A 304 -5.72 -13.77 4.85
CA PHE A 304 -4.81 -14.84 5.29
C PHE A 304 -5.39 -15.71 6.41
N SER A 305 -6.09 -15.12 7.39
CA SER A 305 -6.77 -15.85 8.46
C SER A 305 -7.84 -16.81 7.96
N GLU A 306 -8.62 -16.41 6.94
CA GLU A 306 -9.65 -17.26 6.34
C GLU A 306 -9.03 -18.42 5.53
N ILE A 307 -7.82 -18.23 4.98
CA ILE A 307 -7.05 -19.33 4.36
C ILE A 307 -6.63 -20.34 5.43
N GLU A 308 -6.16 -19.86 6.59
CA GLU A 308 -5.81 -20.73 7.72
C GLU A 308 -7.02 -21.50 8.25
N ASP A 309 -8.17 -20.85 8.34
CA ASP A 309 -9.44 -21.48 8.71
C ASP A 309 -9.85 -22.55 7.70
N PHE A 310 -9.80 -22.25 6.40
CA PHE A 310 -10.06 -23.23 5.36
C PHE A 310 -9.14 -24.46 5.46
N ILE A 311 -7.83 -24.25 5.65
CA ILE A 311 -6.86 -25.36 5.77
C ILE A 311 -7.24 -26.25 6.96
N ARG A 312 -7.53 -25.63 8.12
CA ARG A 312 -7.86 -26.34 9.36
C ARG A 312 -9.21 -27.07 9.27
N GLU A 313 -10.25 -26.39 8.80
CA GLU A 313 -11.63 -26.91 8.80
C GLU A 313 -11.88 -27.94 7.70
N LYS A 314 -11.20 -27.80 6.54
CA LYS A 314 -11.36 -28.72 5.41
C LYS A 314 -10.25 -29.75 5.32
N ASN A 315 -9.30 -29.75 6.26
CA ASN A 315 -8.08 -30.56 6.21
C ASN A 315 -7.41 -30.48 4.84
N ALA A 316 -7.24 -29.25 4.35
CA ALA A 316 -6.81 -29.00 2.98
C ALA A 316 -5.35 -29.42 2.76
N THR A 317 -5.05 -29.91 1.56
CA THR A 317 -3.65 -30.18 1.18
C THR A 317 -2.96 -28.87 0.88
N GLU A 318 -1.85 -28.59 1.56
CA GLU A 318 -0.98 -27.45 1.28
C GLU A 318 0.18 -27.87 0.38
N VAL A 319 0.41 -27.12 -0.70
CA VAL A 319 1.50 -27.33 -1.64
C VAL A 319 2.36 -26.08 -1.73
N PHE A 320 3.67 -26.27 -1.80
CA PHE A 320 4.61 -25.21 -2.14
C PHE A 320 5.10 -25.44 -3.57
N ASP A 321 4.78 -24.51 -4.46
CA ASP A 321 5.24 -24.54 -5.83
C ASP A 321 6.62 -23.88 -5.93
N LYS A 322 7.61 -24.67 -6.37
CA LYS A 322 9.00 -24.22 -6.46
C LYS A 322 9.25 -23.36 -7.70
N VAL A 323 8.39 -23.43 -8.71
CA VAL A 323 8.56 -22.70 -9.97
C VAL A 323 8.16 -21.24 -9.74
N THR A 324 6.99 -21.01 -9.16
CA THR A 324 6.49 -19.67 -8.85
C THR A 324 6.95 -19.14 -7.50
N VAL A 325 7.53 -19.99 -6.66
CA VAL A 325 7.93 -19.70 -5.27
C VAL A 325 6.72 -19.11 -4.50
N SER A 326 5.58 -19.75 -4.69
CA SER A 326 4.34 -19.46 -3.98
C SER A 326 3.80 -20.75 -3.36
N ALA A 327 2.76 -20.63 -2.55
CA ALA A 327 2.07 -21.78 -2.00
C ALA A 327 0.61 -21.80 -2.46
N TYR A 328 -0.05 -22.92 -2.26
CA TYR A 328 -1.47 -23.06 -2.53
C TYR A 328 -2.03 -24.17 -1.66
N SER A 329 -3.34 -24.18 -1.48
CA SER A 329 -4.07 -25.15 -0.69
C SER A 329 -5.28 -25.62 -1.45
N TYR A 330 -5.71 -26.87 -1.31
CA TYR A 330 -6.94 -27.33 -1.95
C TYR A 330 -7.66 -28.40 -1.13
N ALA A 331 -8.99 -28.42 -1.24
CA ALA A 331 -9.85 -29.47 -0.68
C ALA A 331 -11.11 -29.62 -1.54
N GLY A 332 -11.41 -30.84 -1.97
CA GLY A 332 -12.55 -31.10 -2.85
C GLY A 332 -12.40 -30.44 -4.22
N ASP A 333 -13.41 -29.70 -4.65
CA ASP A 333 -13.42 -28.90 -5.89
C ASP A 333 -12.93 -27.46 -5.69
N VAL A 334 -12.49 -27.10 -4.47
CA VAL A 334 -12.02 -25.75 -4.16
C VAL A 334 -10.51 -25.73 -4.00
N GLY A 335 -9.85 -24.92 -4.85
CA GLY A 335 -8.42 -24.63 -4.80
C GLY A 335 -8.16 -23.16 -4.41
N TRP A 336 -7.11 -22.94 -3.64
CA TRP A 336 -6.69 -21.65 -3.06
C TRP A 336 -5.24 -21.44 -3.34
N LEU A 337 -4.80 -20.23 -3.68
CA LEU A 337 -3.38 -19.91 -3.82
C LEU A 337 -2.98 -18.85 -2.79
N ARG A 338 -1.83 -19.04 -2.12
CA ARG A 338 -1.29 -18.18 -1.06
C ARG A 338 0.20 -17.89 -1.28
N GLN A 339 0.74 -16.83 -0.69
CA GLN A 339 2.19 -16.73 -0.45
C GLN A 339 2.47 -17.16 0.99
N ARG A 340 3.34 -18.16 1.24
CA ARG A 340 3.86 -18.42 2.59
C ARG A 340 5.07 -17.52 2.81
N ARG A 341 5.30 -17.10 4.07
CA ARG A 341 6.49 -16.37 4.57
C ARG A 341 7.67 -16.41 3.60
N ILE A 342 8.07 -15.26 3.07
CA ILE A 342 9.41 -15.07 2.50
C ILE A 342 10.40 -15.18 3.67
N SER A 343 10.73 -16.40 4.06
CA SER A 343 12.01 -16.66 4.70
C SER A 343 13.00 -16.74 3.56
N CYS A 344 13.53 -15.58 3.14
CA CYS A 344 14.86 -15.56 2.56
C CYS A 344 15.80 -16.13 3.64
N ARG A 345 15.95 -17.45 3.69
CA ARG A 345 17.22 -18.00 4.17
C ARG A 345 18.23 -17.34 3.24
N LYS A 346 19.22 -16.67 3.83
CA LYS A 346 20.47 -16.43 3.14
C LYS A 346 20.89 -17.79 2.61
N ASP A 347 20.68 -18.06 1.33
CA ASP A 347 21.43 -19.12 0.68
C ASP A 347 22.89 -18.64 0.76
N PRO A 348 23.76 -19.40 1.44
CA PRO A 348 25.16 -19.07 1.45
C PRO A 348 25.66 -19.29 0.02
N VAL A 349 25.99 -18.19 -0.64
CA VAL A 349 27.08 -18.06 -1.61
C VAL A 349 27.32 -19.28 -2.49
N ARG A 350 27.00 -19.16 -3.77
CA ARG A 350 27.90 -19.63 -4.82
C ARG A 350 28.32 -18.46 -5.68
#